data_AF-A0A2E2RBG4-F1
#
_entry.id   AF-A0A2E2RBG4-F1
#
_cell.length_a   1.000
_cell.length_b   1.000
_cell.length_c   1.000
_cell.angle_alpha   90.00
_cell.angle_beta   90.00
_cell.angle_gamma   90.00
#
_symmetry.space_group_name_H-M   'P 1'
#
loop_
_entity.id
_entity.type
_entity.pdbx_description
1 polymer ?
#
loop_
_entity_poly.entity_id
_entity_poly.type
_entity_poly.pdbx_seq_one_letter_code
_entity_poly.pdbx_strand_id
1 'polypeptide(L)'
;MGRLRKPHSPTPIGIIFFTSDIINSDWQKATRLAQGNQRRTFLDVPYKLKIIGTLILSLLFIFEQIDADEAKPEKSKTITGTLIIEFSGLNKNKGKVLAGLYNDSKKFPKENKALRNLNAALVNKKCIIKTTDLPYGDYAIAAMHDENESGNMDFNFIGLPTEVYGFSNNKRPGLLGPPNFKACMFKIDKPVVKIKINLK
;
A
#
# COMPACT_ATOMS: atom_id res chain seq x y z
N MET A 1 -41.90 45.71 -1.70
CA MET A 1 -41.26 45.00 -0.56
C MET A 1 -41.86 43.59 -0.51
N GLY A 2 -41.18 42.47 -0.29
CA GLY A 2 -39.83 42.22 0.20
C GLY A 2 -39.30 40.86 -0.27
N ARG A 3 -37.98 40.74 -0.22
CA ARG A 3 -37.09 39.86 -0.99
C ARG A 3 -37.15 38.37 -0.58
N LEU A 4 -36.99 37.52 -1.61
CA LEU A 4 -36.68 36.08 -1.53
C LEU A 4 -35.41 35.83 -0.69
N ARG A 5 -35.49 34.90 0.27
CA ARG A 5 -34.34 34.41 1.06
C ARG A 5 -33.71 33.21 0.37
N LYS A 6 -32.40 33.27 0.12
CA LYS A 6 -31.58 32.12 -0.32
C LYS A 6 -31.08 31.31 0.89
N PRO A 7 -30.84 30.00 0.73
CA PRO A 7 -30.36 29.11 1.80
C PRO A 7 -28.86 29.25 2.09
N HIS A 8 -28.52 28.96 3.35
CA HIS A 8 -27.20 28.97 3.96
C HIS A 8 -26.37 27.73 3.53
N SER A 9 -25.12 27.95 3.13
CA SER A 9 -24.12 26.89 2.90
C SER A 9 -23.12 26.84 4.07
N PRO A 10 -22.75 25.66 4.59
CA PRO A 10 -21.80 25.53 5.69
C PRO A 10 -20.33 25.69 5.24
N THR A 11 -19.52 26.20 6.16
CA THR A 11 -18.07 26.44 6.09
C THR A 11 -17.24 25.17 5.99
N PRO A 12 -16.12 25.17 5.23
CA PRO A 12 -15.03 24.22 5.44
C PRO A 12 -13.89 24.82 6.28
N ILE A 13 -13.39 23.96 7.17
CA ILE A 13 -12.26 24.09 8.08
C ILE A 13 -10.93 24.04 7.28
N GLY A 14 -9.97 24.89 7.62
CA GLY A 14 -8.67 24.98 6.96
C GLY A 14 -7.63 23.95 7.40
N ILE A 15 -6.66 23.68 6.54
CA ILE A 15 -5.36 23.06 6.85
C ILE A 15 -4.27 23.74 6.01
N ILE A 16 -3.11 23.85 6.64
CA ILE A 16 -1.97 24.76 6.44
C ILE A 16 -0.98 24.21 5.41
N PHE A 17 -0.38 25.08 4.60
CA PHE A 17 0.88 24.82 3.89
C PHE A 17 1.93 25.84 4.32
N PHE A 18 3.04 25.33 4.87
CA PHE A 18 4.27 26.07 5.16
C PHE A 18 5.05 26.30 3.86
N THR A 19 5.48 27.53 3.58
CA THR A 19 6.66 27.78 2.74
C THR A 19 7.51 28.89 3.35
N SER A 20 8.81 28.60 3.37
CA SER A 20 9.91 29.36 3.92
C SER A 20 10.22 30.64 3.16
N ASP A 21 10.02 31.79 3.80
CA ASP A 21 10.72 33.04 3.47
C ASP A 21 12.04 33.07 4.24
N ILE A 22 13.17 32.96 3.54
CA ILE A 22 14.51 33.46 3.90
C ILE A 22 15.42 33.13 2.70
N ILE A 23 16.25 34.10 2.29
CA ILE A 23 17.21 34.11 1.15
C ILE A 23 16.65 34.73 -0.15
N ASN A 24 16.47 36.06 -0.18
CA ASN A 24 16.60 36.79 -1.46
C ASN A 24 16.87 38.31 -1.34
N SER A 25 17.83 38.75 -0.52
CA SER A 25 18.13 40.21 -0.37
C SER A 25 19.55 40.66 -0.71
N ASP A 26 20.51 39.76 -0.98
CA ASP A 26 21.91 40.15 -1.20
C ASP A 26 22.38 40.14 -2.67
N TRP A 27 21.63 39.51 -3.58
CA TRP A 27 22.02 39.42 -4.99
C TRP A 27 21.67 40.65 -5.85
N GLN A 28 20.89 41.59 -5.32
CA GLN A 28 20.47 42.80 -6.05
C GLN A 28 21.45 43.98 -5.89
N LYS A 29 22.39 43.94 -4.93
CA LYS A 29 23.41 45.00 -4.73
C LYS A 29 24.70 44.78 -5.53
N ALA A 30 25.01 43.52 -5.87
CA ALA A 30 26.23 43.17 -6.61
C ALA A 30 26.21 43.63 -8.09
N THR A 31 25.03 43.82 -8.68
CA THR A 31 24.89 44.14 -10.12
C THR A 31 25.02 45.63 -10.45
N ARG A 32 25.09 46.54 -9.46
CA ARG A 32 25.23 47.99 -9.70
C ARG A 32 26.67 48.52 -9.69
N LEU A 33 27.66 47.71 -9.31
CA LEU A 33 29.08 48.10 -9.29
C LEU A 33 29.85 47.71 -10.57
N ALA A 34 29.25 46.94 -11.47
CA ALA A 34 29.91 46.49 -12.72
C ALA A 34 29.60 47.34 -13.96
N GLN A 35 28.79 48.40 -13.83
CA GLN A 35 28.41 49.29 -14.95
C GLN A 35 29.13 50.65 -14.89
N GLY A 36 30.35 50.67 -14.35
CA GLY A 36 31.23 51.83 -14.38
C GLY A 36 32.33 51.65 -15.41
N ASN A 37 32.35 52.51 -16.42
CA ASN A 37 33.52 52.81 -17.24
C ASN A 37 33.97 51.75 -18.25
N GLN A 38 33.37 51.73 -19.46
CA GLN A 38 34.05 51.41 -20.72
C GLN A 38 33.34 52.12 -21.89
N ARG A 39 33.62 53.42 -22.09
CA ARG A 39 33.41 54.06 -23.40
C ARG A 39 34.67 53.86 -24.23
N ARG A 40 34.72 52.79 -25.01
CA ARG A 40 35.56 52.67 -26.21
C ARG A 40 34.74 52.07 -27.34
N THR A 41 34.62 52.88 -28.39
CA THR A 41 34.07 52.68 -29.73
C THR A 41 33.88 51.22 -30.17
N PHE A 42 32.62 50.81 -30.35
CA PHE A 42 32.22 49.50 -30.89
C PHE A 42 31.86 49.62 -32.38
N LEU A 43 32.79 50.13 -33.19
CA LEU A 43 32.75 50.05 -34.64
C LEU A 43 34.16 49.67 -35.09
N ASP A 44 34.41 48.36 -35.18
CA ASP A 44 35.37 47.70 -36.09
C ASP A 44 35.70 46.30 -35.58
N VAL A 45 34.74 45.37 -35.74
CA VAL A 45 35.06 43.94 -35.67
C VAL A 45 34.84 43.37 -37.07
N PRO A 46 35.89 42.83 -37.73
CA PRO A 46 35.79 42.38 -39.11
C PRO A 46 34.80 41.21 -39.24
N TYR A 47 33.99 41.29 -40.28
CA TYR A 47 32.89 40.40 -40.65
C TYR A 47 33.24 38.89 -40.70
N LYS A 48 34.52 38.51 -40.72
CA LYS A 48 34.98 37.11 -40.68
C LYS A 48 34.72 36.40 -39.34
N LEU A 49 34.52 37.11 -38.23
CA LEU A 49 34.25 36.50 -36.91
C LEU A 49 32.75 36.24 -36.65
N LYS A 50 31.83 36.84 -37.44
CA LYS A 50 30.38 36.62 -37.30
C LYS A 50 29.92 35.25 -37.81
N ILE A 51 30.61 34.69 -38.81
CA ILE A 51 30.21 33.44 -39.47
C ILE A 51 30.51 32.21 -38.59
N ILE A 52 31.57 32.27 -37.78
CA ILE A 52 31.95 31.18 -36.86
C ILE A 52 30.95 31.09 -35.69
N GLY A 53 30.42 32.23 -35.22
CA GLY A 53 29.38 32.27 -34.20
C GLY A 53 28.04 31.67 -34.66
N THR A 54 27.68 31.81 -35.93
CA THR A 54 26.44 31.22 -36.49
C THR A 54 26.50 29.70 -36.67
N LEU A 55 27.67 29.12 -36.96
CA LEU A 55 27.81 27.66 -37.11
C LEU A 55 27.75 26.93 -35.77
N ILE A 56 28.26 27.55 -34.70
CA ILE A 56 28.18 27.00 -33.33
C ILE A 56 26.74 27.08 -32.80
N LEU A 57 25.97 28.11 -33.18
CA LEU A 57 24.57 28.25 -32.78
C LEU A 57 23.64 27.24 -33.50
N SER A 58 23.94 26.85 -34.75
CA SER A 58 23.22 25.77 -35.44
C SER A 58 23.57 24.37 -34.92
N LEU A 59 24.75 24.18 -34.35
CA LEU A 59 25.17 22.88 -33.80
C LEU A 59 24.56 22.59 -32.42
N LEU A 60 24.16 23.63 -31.69
CA LEU A 60 23.50 23.52 -30.39
C LEU A 60 22.00 23.19 -30.48
N PHE A 61 21.41 23.24 -31.69
CA PHE A 61 19.97 22.97 -31.89
C PHE A 61 19.63 21.50 -32.19
N ILE A 62 20.62 20.59 -32.19
CA ILE A 62 20.42 19.16 -32.46
C ILE A 62 20.35 18.33 -31.16
N PHE A 63 20.62 18.93 -30.00
CA PHE A 63 20.56 18.22 -28.71
C PHE A 63 19.20 18.34 -28.03
N GLU A 64 18.10 18.17 -28.77
CA GLU A 64 16.77 18.23 -28.17
C GLU A 64 15.78 17.30 -28.87
N GLN A 65 16.16 16.04 -29.05
CA GLN A 65 15.23 14.91 -29.16
C GLN A 65 15.91 13.67 -28.58
N ILE A 66 16.26 13.71 -27.30
CA ILE A 66 16.16 12.48 -26.51
C ILE A 66 14.75 12.55 -25.97
N ASP A 67 13.82 11.93 -26.67
CA ASP A 67 12.61 11.46 -26.01
C ASP A 67 13.11 10.57 -24.88
N ALA A 68 13.12 11.13 -23.67
CA ALA A 68 13.01 10.30 -22.49
C ALA A 68 11.67 9.61 -22.67
N ASP A 69 11.70 8.43 -23.29
CA ASP A 69 10.70 7.42 -23.07
C ASP A 69 10.75 7.20 -21.56
N GLU A 70 9.92 7.97 -20.85
CA GLU A 70 9.61 7.75 -19.47
C GLU A 70 9.03 6.35 -19.45
N ALA A 71 9.91 5.36 -19.29
CA ALA A 71 9.58 3.98 -19.07
C ALA A 71 8.75 3.96 -17.79
N LYS A 72 7.44 4.16 -17.97
CA LYS A 72 6.40 3.95 -16.98
C LYS A 72 6.76 2.62 -16.34
N PRO A 73 7.01 2.56 -15.02
CA PRO A 73 7.57 1.37 -14.42
C PRO A 73 6.68 0.20 -14.82
N GLU A 74 7.20 -0.66 -15.68
CA GLU A 74 6.50 -1.86 -16.09
C GLU A 74 6.24 -2.61 -14.79
N LYS A 75 4.97 -2.66 -14.38
CA LYS A 75 4.55 -3.48 -13.25
C LYS A 75 4.95 -4.90 -13.61
N SER A 76 6.11 -5.34 -13.10
CA SER A 76 6.55 -6.72 -13.12
C SER A 76 5.34 -7.58 -12.78
N LYS A 77 4.89 -8.36 -13.77
CA LYS A 77 3.65 -9.14 -13.71
C LYS A 77 3.79 -10.13 -12.57
N THR A 78 3.28 -9.75 -11.40
CA THR A 78 3.35 -10.58 -10.19
C THR A 78 2.52 -11.82 -10.44
N ILE A 79 3.14 -12.99 -10.35
CA ILE A 79 2.42 -14.26 -10.50
C ILE A 79 1.53 -14.43 -9.26
N THR A 80 0.24 -14.57 -9.48
CA THR A 80 -0.76 -14.70 -8.43
C THR A 80 -1.49 -16.04 -8.50
N GLY A 81 -1.99 -16.49 -7.35
CA GLY A 81 -2.78 -17.69 -7.19
C GLY A 81 -4.09 -17.41 -6.45
N THR A 82 -4.96 -18.42 -6.47
CA THR A 82 -6.21 -18.47 -5.72
C THR A 82 -6.08 -19.48 -4.59
N LEU A 83 -6.48 -19.07 -3.39
CA LEU A 83 -6.56 -19.95 -2.23
C LEU A 83 -8.03 -20.28 -1.92
N ILE A 84 -8.31 -21.57 -1.77
CA ILE A 84 -9.59 -22.09 -1.30
C ILE A 84 -9.37 -22.80 0.03
N ILE A 85 -10.11 -22.39 1.05
CA ILE A 85 -9.98 -22.86 2.42
C ILE A 85 -11.28 -23.54 2.80
N GLU A 86 -11.20 -24.82 3.16
CA GLU A 86 -12.34 -25.58 3.68
C GLU A 86 -12.21 -25.71 5.20
N PHE A 87 -13.18 -25.19 5.93
CA PHE A 87 -13.27 -25.31 7.37
C PHE A 87 -14.22 -26.42 7.78
N SER A 88 -13.82 -27.15 8.82
CA SER A 88 -14.55 -28.25 9.44
C SER A 88 -14.41 -28.19 10.97
N GLY A 89 -15.12 -29.07 11.70
CA GLY A 89 -15.08 -29.09 13.17
C GLY A 89 -16.05 -28.12 13.84
N LEU A 90 -17.00 -27.57 13.07
CA LEU A 90 -18.02 -26.64 13.56
C LEU A 90 -19.17 -27.44 14.18
N ASN A 91 -19.42 -27.24 15.48
CA ASN A 91 -20.46 -27.99 16.19
C ASN A 91 -21.86 -27.39 15.99
N LYS A 92 -21.92 -26.09 15.69
CA LYS A 92 -23.16 -25.32 15.54
C LYS A 92 -23.24 -24.69 14.14
N ASN A 93 -24.45 -24.54 13.62
CA ASN A 93 -24.76 -23.88 12.34
C ASN A 93 -25.18 -22.41 12.55
N LYS A 94 -24.53 -21.71 13.47
CA LYS A 94 -24.85 -20.31 13.81
C LYS A 94 -23.62 -19.44 13.63
N GLY A 95 -23.79 -18.18 13.25
CA GLY A 95 -22.69 -17.22 13.09
C GLY A 95 -21.88 -17.43 11.82
N LYS A 96 -20.60 -17.07 11.87
CA LYS A 96 -19.68 -17.08 10.72
C LYS A 96 -18.29 -17.57 11.10
N VAL A 97 -17.53 -18.04 10.11
CA VAL A 97 -16.10 -18.28 10.31
C VAL A 97 -15.35 -16.99 9.93
N LEU A 98 -14.48 -16.54 10.82
CA LEU A 98 -13.54 -15.46 10.58
C LEU A 98 -12.14 -16.06 10.42
N ALA A 99 -11.38 -15.61 9.43
CA ALA A 99 -10.04 -16.09 9.16
C ALA A 99 -9.11 -14.94 8.79
N GLY A 100 -7.99 -14.82 9.51
CA GLY A 100 -6.89 -13.93 9.16
C GLY A 100 -5.89 -14.67 8.27
N LEU A 101 -5.59 -14.11 7.10
CA LEU A 101 -4.49 -14.55 6.23
C LEU A 101 -3.26 -13.69 6.51
N TYR A 102 -2.12 -14.32 6.78
CA TYR A 102 -0.87 -13.64 7.14
C TYR A 102 0.26 -14.06 6.22
N ASN A 103 1.16 -13.13 5.91
CA ASN A 103 2.42 -13.36 5.18
C ASN A 103 3.65 -12.85 5.96
N ASP A 104 3.45 -12.40 7.22
CA ASP A 104 4.50 -11.86 8.08
C ASP A 104 4.45 -12.56 9.45
N SER A 105 5.56 -13.21 9.78
CA SER A 105 5.74 -13.94 11.03
C SER A 105 5.58 -13.09 12.29
N LYS A 106 5.89 -11.78 12.25
CA LYS A 106 5.81 -10.87 13.42
C LYS A 106 4.37 -10.43 13.72
N LYS A 107 3.51 -10.52 12.70
CA LYS A 107 2.09 -10.16 12.76
C LYS A 107 1.21 -11.35 13.09
N PHE A 108 1.66 -12.57 12.83
CA PHE A 108 0.90 -13.78 13.11
C PHE A 108 0.93 -14.15 14.61
N PRO A 109 -0.19 -14.59 15.21
CA PRO A 109 -1.59 -14.45 14.80
C PRO A 109 -2.27 -13.31 15.57
N LYS A 110 -1.75 -12.08 15.45
CA LYS A 110 -2.28 -10.91 16.14
C LYS A 110 -3.51 -10.37 15.42
N GLU A 111 -4.54 -10.07 16.19
CA GLU A 111 -5.76 -9.42 15.71
C GLU A 111 -5.45 -8.13 14.95
N ASN A 112 -6.23 -7.85 13.91
CA ASN A 112 -6.11 -6.64 13.08
C ASN A 112 -4.71 -6.43 12.43
N LYS A 113 -3.85 -7.46 12.40
CA LYS A 113 -2.55 -7.44 11.71
C LYS A 113 -2.47 -8.41 10.53
N ALA A 114 -3.59 -9.06 10.18
CA ALA A 114 -3.68 -9.90 9.00
C ALA A 114 -3.46 -9.09 7.72
N LEU A 115 -2.90 -9.74 6.70
CA LEU A 115 -2.84 -9.19 5.34
C LEU A 115 -4.26 -9.04 4.76
N ARG A 116 -5.12 -10.03 5.02
CA ARG A 116 -6.54 -10.01 4.66
C ARG A 116 -7.36 -10.64 5.78
N ASN A 117 -8.46 -9.98 6.12
CA ASN A 117 -9.52 -10.56 6.94
C ASN A 117 -10.54 -11.19 6.00
N LEU A 118 -10.80 -12.47 6.20
CA LEU A 118 -11.71 -13.27 5.40
C LEU A 118 -12.87 -13.74 6.28
N ASN A 119 -14.05 -13.87 5.71
CA ASN A 119 -15.20 -14.40 6.40
C ASN A 119 -16.12 -15.16 5.44
N ALA A 120 -16.88 -16.11 5.99
CA ALA A 120 -18.01 -16.71 5.29
C ALA A 120 -19.01 -17.33 6.27
N ALA A 121 -20.27 -17.38 5.85
CA ALA A 121 -21.33 -18.04 6.58
C ALA A 121 -21.13 -19.56 6.59
N LEU A 122 -21.73 -20.21 7.59
CA LEU A 122 -21.72 -21.66 7.70
C LEU A 122 -22.84 -22.27 6.85
N VAL A 123 -22.54 -23.38 6.17
CA VAL A 123 -23.52 -24.23 5.48
C VAL A 123 -23.26 -25.67 5.90
N ASN A 124 -24.23 -26.31 6.56
CA ASN A 124 -24.14 -27.71 7.00
C ASN A 124 -22.85 -28.05 7.78
N LYS A 125 -22.51 -27.25 8.81
CA LYS A 125 -21.34 -27.41 9.68
C LYS A 125 -19.99 -27.32 8.94
N LYS A 126 -20.01 -26.74 7.75
CA LYS A 126 -18.83 -26.49 6.91
C LYS A 126 -18.83 -25.05 6.46
N CYS A 127 -17.65 -24.55 6.14
CA CYS A 127 -17.48 -23.23 5.58
C CYS A 127 -16.38 -23.28 4.52
N ILE A 128 -16.59 -22.61 3.39
CA ILE A 128 -15.60 -22.51 2.31
C ILE A 128 -15.33 -21.04 2.06
N ILE A 129 -14.06 -20.65 2.14
CA ILE A 129 -13.59 -19.30 1.82
C ILE A 129 -12.71 -19.37 0.59
N LYS A 130 -12.96 -18.51 -0.40
CA LYS A 130 -12.11 -18.35 -1.59
C LYS A 130 -11.52 -16.95 -1.59
N THR A 131 -10.22 -16.84 -1.81
CA THR A 131 -9.53 -15.55 -2.00
C THR A 131 -8.59 -15.63 -3.20
N THR A 132 -8.61 -14.62 -4.06
CA THR A 132 -7.89 -14.57 -5.35
C THR A 132 -6.74 -13.56 -5.27
N ASP A 133 -5.94 -13.46 -6.33
CA ASP A 133 -4.95 -12.39 -6.48
C ASP A 133 -3.95 -12.35 -5.32
N LEU A 134 -3.55 -13.53 -4.84
CA LEU A 134 -2.50 -13.68 -3.84
C LEU A 134 -1.17 -13.87 -4.57
N PRO A 135 -0.18 -12.97 -4.40
CA PRO A 135 1.16 -13.21 -4.89
C PRO A 135 1.67 -14.58 -4.45
N TYR A 136 2.46 -15.22 -5.30
CA TYR A 136 3.11 -16.45 -4.87
C TYR A 136 4.02 -16.17 -3.67
N GLY A 137 3.98 -17.05 -2.67
CA GLY A 137 4.68 -16.83 -1.41
C GLY A 137 4.24 -17.72 -0.27
N ASP A 138 4.77 -17.40 0.91
CA ASP A 138 4.51 -18.11 2.15
C ASP A 138 3.39 -17.43 2.95
N TYR A 139 2.41 -18.24 3.36
CA TYR A 139 1.22 -17.77 4.06
C TYR A 139 0.91 -18.65 5.26
N ALA A 140 0.22 -18.07 6.25
CA ALA A 140 -0.38 -18.80 7.37
C ALA A 140 -1.79 -18.27 7.63
N ILE A 141 -2.65 -19.13 8.16
CA ILE A 141 -4.03 -18.80 8.53
C ILE A 141 -4.25 -19.08 10.01
N ALA A 142 -4.93 -18.14 10.67
CA ALA A 142 -5.58 -18.34 11.95
C ALA A 142 -7.07 -18.07 11.74
N ALA A 143 -7.94 -18.94 12.24
CA ALA A 143 -9.37 -18.85 12.04
C ALA A 143 -10.14 -19.16 13.32
N MET A 144 -11.34 -18.60 13.43
CA MET A 144 -12.25 -18.75 14.55
C MET A 144 -13.69 -18.84 14.08
N HIS A 145 -14.51 -19.50 14.89
CA HIS A 145 -15.96 -19.55 14.75
C HIS A 145 -16.60 -18.48 15.63
N ASP A 146 -16.96 -17.37 15.01
CA ASP A 146 -17.63 -16.23 15.64
C ASP A 146 -19.14 -16.52 15.73
N GLU A 147 -19.57 -17.09 16.86
CA GLU A 147 -20.96 -17.50 17.10
C GLU A 147 -21.86 -16.32 17.50
N ASN A 148 -21.29 -15.34 18.20
CA ASN A 148 -22.01 -14.17 18.74
C ASN A 148 -21.91 -12.93 17.84
N GLU A 149 -21.18 -13.02 16.73
CA GLU A 149 -20.95 -11.95 15.75
C GLU A 149 -20.20 -10.73 16.31
N SER A 150 -19.41 -10.93 17.36
CA SER A 150 -18.60 -9.87 17.98
C SER A 150 -17.45 -9.40 17.08
N GLY A 151 -16.98 -10.27 16.19
CA GLY A 151 -15.83 -10.02 15.33
C GLY A 151 -14.46 -10.16 16.01
N ASN A 152 -14.41 -10.43 17.31
CA ASN A 152 -13.18 -10.57 18.10
C ASN A 152 -13.14 -11.94 18.77
N MET A 153 -11.95 -12.36 19.21
CA MET A 153 -11.82 -13.59 19.98
C MET A 153 -12.23 -13.33 21.43
N ASP A 154 -13.23 -14.08 21.89
CA ASP A 154 -13.63 -14.05 23.30
C ASP A 154 -12.68 -14.88 24.16
N PHE A 155 -12.31 -14.34 25.32
CA PHE A 155 -11.43 -14.99 26.29
C PHE A 155 -12.12 -15.10 27.65
N ASN A 156 -11.88 -16.19 28.37
CA ASN A 156 -12.31 -16.34 29.75
C ASN A 156 -11.43 -15.51 30.71
N PHE A 157 -11.79 -15.46 32.01
CA PHE A 157 -11.06 -14.72 33.03
C PHE A 157 -9.57 -15.13 33.22
N ILE A 158 -9.17 -16.29 32.66
CA ILE A 158 -7.81 -16.82 32.71
C ILE A 158 -7.08 -16.63 31.37
N GLY A 159 -7.69 -15.91 30.41
CA GLY A 159 -7.09 -15.57 29.11
C GLY A 159 -7.11 -16.70 28.08
N LEU A 160 -7.96 -17.73 28.26
CA LEU A 160 -8.13 -18.80 27.26
C LEU A 160 -9.28 -18.48 26.31
N PRO A 161 -9.10 -18.70 24.99
CA PRO A 161 -10.17 -18.60 24.01
C PRO A 161 -11.39 -19.42 24.41
N THR A 162 -12.58 -18.81 24.36
CA THR A 162 -13.85 -19.52 24.59
C THR A 162 -14.51 -19.98 23.30
N GLU A 163 -14.15 -19.38 22.17
CA GLU A 163 -14.63 -19.78 20.85
C GLU A 163 -13.81 -20.94 20.26
N VAL A 164 -14.37 -21.61 19.26
CA VAL A 164 -13.66 -22.67 18.52
C VAL A 164 -12.72 -22.01 17.51
N TYR A 165 -11.44 -22.40 17.51
CA TYR A 165 -10.43 -21.83 16.61
C TYR A 165 -9.55 -22.90 15.97
N GLY A 166 -8.73 -22.48 15.02
CA GLY A 166 -7.78 -23.35 14.35
C GLY A 166 -6.77 -22.61 13.49
N PHE A 167 -5.70 -23.30 13.15
CA PHE A 167 -4.60 -22.75 12.36
C PHE A 167 -4.35 -23.61 11.11
N SER A 168 -3.76 -23.01 10.08
CA SER A 168 -3.28 -23.77 8.92
C SER A 168 -2.27 -24.86 9.33
N ASN A 169 -2.17 -25.89 8.50
CA ASN A 169 -1.50 -27.17 8.81
C ASN A 169 -2.08 -27.90 10.05
N ASN A 170 -3.28 -27.52 10.50
CA ASN A 170 -3.96 -28.10 11.67
C ASN A 170 -3.08 -28.09 12.94
N LYS A 171 -2.21 -27.08 13.08
CA LYS A 171 -1.39 -26.90 14.28
C LYS A 171 -2.27 -26.52 15.45
N ARG A 172 -1.84 -26.97 16.62
CA ARG A 172 -2.53 -26.73 17.89
C ARG A 172 -1.76 -25.71 18.72
N PRO A 173 -2.47 -24.90 19.52
CA PRO A 173 -1.82 -24.07 20.54
C PRO A 173 -1.04 -24.95 21.50
N GLY A 174 0.11 -24.45 21.94
CA GLY A 174 0.88 -25.05 23.01
C GLY A 174 0.53 -24.41 24.35
N LEU A 175 1.24 -24.83 25.40
CA LEU A 175 1.09 -24.27 26.74
C LEU A 175 1.45 -22.77 26.81
N LEU A 176 2.33 -22.30 25.91
CA LEU A 176 2.80 -20.91 25.84
C LEU A 176 2.10 -20.10 24.74
N GLY A 177 0.87 -20.48 24.38
CA GLY A 177 0.03 -19.74 23.44
C GLY A 177 -0.01 -20.33 22.02
N PRO A 178 -0.35 -19.51 21.01
CA PRO A 178 -0.58 -20.00 19.66
C PRO A 178 0.70 -20.55 19.01
N PRO A 179 0.57 -21.47 18.03
CA PRO A 179 1.71 -21.96 17.27
C PRO A 179 2.40 -20.80 16.53
N ASN A 180 3.71 -20.95 16.26
CA ASN A 180 4.43 -19.95 15.48
C ASN A 180 4.05 -19.99 13.99
N PHE A 181 4.32 -18.90 13.28
CA PHE A 181 4.03 -18.77 11.84
C PHE A 181 4.60 -19.91 11.02
N LYS A 182 5.87 -20.29 11.28
CA LYS A 182 6.57 -21.34 10.52
C LYS A 182 5.87 -22.70 10.61
N ALA A 183 5.30 -23.04 11.78
CA ALA A 183 4.54 -24.28 11.96
C ALA A 183 3.23 -24.30 11.16
N CYS A 184 2.61 -23.13 10.99
CA CYS A 184 1.35 -22.94 10.27
C CYS A 184 1.55 -22.62 8.78
N MET A 185 2.78 -22.41 8.33
CA MET A 185 3.07 -21.90 7.00
C MET A 185 2.73 -22.91 5.88
N PHE A 186 2.13 -22.42 4.81
CA PHE A 186 1.93 -23.12 3.55
C PHE A 186 2.30 -22.20 2.38
N LYS A 187 2.57 -22.78 1.21
CA LYS A 187 2.97 -22.04 0.01
C LYS A 187 1.81 -21.85 -0.95
N ILE A 188 1.74 -20.67 -1.55
CA ILE A 188 1.02 -20.42 -2.80
C ILE A 188 2.06 -20.36 -3.90
N ASP A 189 2.14 -21.43 -4.69
CA ASP A 189 3.15 -21.65 -5.74
C ASP A 189 2.53 -22.08 -7.08
N LYS A 190 1.20 -22.07 -7.15
CA LYS A 190 0.41 -22.52 -8.29
C LYS A 190 -0.90 -21.73 -8.39
N PRO A 191 -1.59 -21.74 -9.54
CA PRO A 191 -2.78 -20.92 -9.77
C PRO A 191 -3.93 -21.19 -8.80
N VAL A 192 -4.05 -22.43 -8.30
CA VAL A 192 -5.07 -22.80 -7.31
C VAL A 192 -4.47 -23.68 -6.22
N VAL A 193 -4.56 -23.21 -4.98
CA VAL A 193 -4.19 -23.96 -3.76
C VAL A 193 -5.45 -24.21 -2.94
N LYS A 194 -5.62 -25.45 -2.49
CA LYS A 194 -6.72 -25.85 -1.61
C LYS A 194 -6.16 -26.37 -0.30
N ILE A 195 -6.69 -25.91 0.83
CA ILE A 195 -6.31 -26.38 2.16
C ILE A 195 -7.54 -26.69 3.00
N LYS A 196 -7.39 -27.59 3.97
CA LYS A 196 -8.43 -27.93 4.95
C LYS A 196 -7.97 -27.59 6.35
N ILE A 197 -8.81 -26.88 7.10
CA ILE A 197 -8.55 -26.48 8.48
C ILE A 197 -9.66 -27.03 9.37
N ASN A 198 -9.26 -27.70 10.44
CA ASN A 198 -10.15 -28.28 11.43
C ASN A 198 -10.16 -27.41 12.69
N LEU A 199 -11.27 -26.73 12.92
CA LEU A 199 -11.51 -25.90 14.09
C LEU A 199 -11.90 -26.80 15.26
N LYS A 200 -11.23 -26.69 16.41
CA LYS A 200 -11.63 -27.37 17.65
C LYS A 200 -11.26 -26.55 18.87
#